data_AF-A0A924M547-F1
#
_entry.id   AF-A0A924M547-F1
#
_cell.length_a   1.000
_cell.length_b   1.000
_cell.length_c   1.000
_cell.angle_alpha   90.00
_cell.angle_beta   90.00
_cell.angle_gamma   90.00
#
_symmetry.space_group_name_H-M   'P 1'
#
loop_
_entity.id
_entity.type
_entity.pdbx_description
1 polymer ?
#
loop_
_entity_poly.entity_id
_entity_poly.type
_entity_poly.pdbx_seq_one_letter_code
_entity_poly.pdbx_strand_id
1 'polypeptide(L)'
;MKAKYSASDLLLSPGLKDAPVLDLMCSHFVLTLAARQGAKFNVRRDLNSLLSLSGRHLVWPLTAFQRLREFLGRHCKDNDFWSGHEALSDIEFMQRHGTWRGPYEEGTPFFYLDEHAKDQPKDLLSVLSATGEYLTHALKKQSTLVEKNIGALANLLQLNRAERALLLYGTLARYQRDLRSLLVEFKVSNAPEAYAALADVAGVKAAEVAEALRAGSRLERIGMVENLISEHNITDLADLMKVSEKLPPVLMREYRDTSELMAVFTRPSVRSELALSDFAFVKEDADVLVSLLKNAVARKEQGVNVLLYGPPGTGKTELAKVVAQAAGLDLFEVEHADRDGNSLSGRDRYRSLQIAQVFLKGGQQSALLFDEVEDVFPPISSEAAHLMARSDQLSAPVNGSVNGKAWVNQILES
;
A
#
# COMPACT_ATOMS: atom_id res chain seq x y z
N MET A 1 -16.75 2.46 -23.51
CA MET A 1 -17.91 1.57 -23.26
C MET A 1 -19.14 2.45 -23.12
N LYS A 2 -20.16 2.29 -23.98
CA LYS A 2 -21.48 2.90 -23.74
C LYS A 2 -22.11 2.17 -22.54
N ALA A 3 -22.68 2.91 -21.58
CA ALA A 3 -23.36 2.31 -20.44
C ALA A 3 -24.46 1.36 -20.94
N LYS A 4 -24.43 0.10 -20.49
CA LYS A 4 -25.33 -0.95 -20.99
C LYS A 4 -26.75 -0.81 -20.43
N TYR A 5 -26.93 0.01 -19.39
CA TYR A 5 -28.17 0.22 -18.67
C TYR A 5 -28.45 1.72 -18.50
N SER A 6 -29.71 2.13 -18.63
CA SER A 6 -30.15 3.47 -18.26
C SER A 6 -30.37 3.56 -16.73
N ALA A 7 -30.22 4.74 -16.14
CA ALA A 7 -30.36 4.90 -14.68
C ALA A 7 -31.77 4.56 -14.15
N SER A 8 -32.79 4.55 -15.01
CA SER A 8 -34.16 4.15 -14.68
C SER A 8 -34.38 2.63 -14.66
N ASP A 9 -33.42 1.84 -15.16
CA ASP A 9 -33.54 0.38 -15.27
C ASP A 9 -32.79 -0.39 -14.16
N LEU A 10 -32.27 0.33 -13.17
CA LEU A 10 -31.43 -0.21 -12.11
C LEU A 10 -32.06 0.05 -10.75
N LEU A 11 -32.02 -0.97 -9.92
CA LEU A 11 -32.45 -0.90 -8.53
C LEU A 11 -31.23 -1.13 -7.61
N LEU A 12 -31.07 -0.26 -6.62
CA LEU A 12 -29.91 -0.27 -5.72
C LEU A 12 -30.22 -1.05 -4.45
N SER A 13 -29.28 -1.88 -3.98
CA SER A 13 -29.39 -2.50 -2.66
C SER A 13 -29.46 -1.44 -1.54
N PRO A 14 -30.30 -1.65 -0.50
CA PRO A 14 -30.24 -0.88 0.72
C PRO A 14 -28.83 -0.85 1.30
N GLY A 15 -28.37 0.34 1.72
CA GLY A 15 -27.03 0.55 2.27
C GLY A 15 -25.94 0.87 1.23
N LEU A 16 -26.18 0.68 -0.07
CA LEU A 16 -25.18 1.02 -1.10
C LEU A 16 -24.85 2.53 -1.12
N LYS A 17 -25.83 3.40 -0.90
CA LYS A 17 -25.64 4.86 -0.92
C LYS A 17 -24.84 5.37 0.30
N ASP A 18 -24.99 4.68 1.43
CA ASP A 18 -24.38 5.06 2.71
C ASP A 18 -23.07 4.30 2.99
N ALA A 19 -22.69 3.38 2.10
CA ALA A 19 -21.50 2.56 2.25
C ALA A 19 -20.22 3.41 2.23
N PRO A 20 -19.25 3.12 3.13
CA PRO A 20 -17.94 3.77 3.09
C PRO A 20 -17.27 3.60 1.73
N VAL A 21 -16.63 4.67 1.22
CA VAL A 21 -16.00 4.64 -0.11
C VAL A 21 -14.93 3.55 -0.21
N LEU A 22 -14.17 3.29 0.86
CA LEU A 22 -13.17 2.21 0.89
C LEU A 22 -13.81 0.83 0.66
N ASP A 23 -14.98 0.58 1.24
CA ASP A 23 -15.72 -0.68 1.06
C ASP A 23 -16.23 -0.84 -0.38
N LEU A 24 -16.64 0.27 -1.00
CA LEU A 24 -17.01 0.34 -2.42
C LEU A 24 -15.80 0.07 -3.32
N MET A 25 -14.61 0.61 -2.98
CA MET A 25 -13.37 0.34 -3.71
C MET A 25 -12.96 -1.12 -3.61
N CYS A 26 -13.05 -1.74 -2.41
CA CYS A 26 -12.80 -3.16 -2.24
C CYS A 26 -13.74 -4.01 -3.12
N SER A 27 -15.02 -3.66 -3.15
CA SER A 27 -16.01 -4.38 -3.97
C SER A 27 -15.77 -4.19 -5.46
N HIS A 28 -15.45 -2.97 -5.89
CA HIS A 28 -15.11 -2.66 -7.27
C HIS A 28 -13.87 -3.44 -7.72
N PHE A 29 -12.84 -3.51 -6.89
CA PHE A 29 -11.61 -4.25 -7.17
C PHE A 29 -11.89 -5.74 -7.43
N VAL A 30 -12.60 -6.42 -6.54
CA VAL A 30 -12.90 -7.85 -6.71
C VAL A 30 -13.88 -8.12 -7.85
N LEU A 31 -14.91 -7.29 -8.01
CA LEU A 31 -15.85 -7.44 -9.12
C LEU A 31 -15.16 -7.27 -10.47
N THR A 32 -14.18 -6.36 -10.55
CA THR A 32 -13.38 -6.19 -11.77
C THR A 32 -12.48 -7.40 -12.02
N LEU A 33 -11.86 -7.96 -10.99
CA LEU A 33 -11.09 -9.22 -11.10
C LEU A 33 -11.97 -10.39 -11.55
N ALA A 34 -13.14 -10.57 -10.93
CA ALA A 34 -14.09 -11.63 -11.23
C ALA A 34 -14.62 -11.52 -12.68
N ALA A 35 -14.99 -10.32 -13.12
CA ALA A 35 -15.45 -10.09 -14.48
C ALA A 35 -14.39 -10.43 -15.55
N ARG A 36 -13.10 -10.34 -15.19
CA ARG A 36 -11.97 -10.63 -16.09
C ARG A 36 -11.56 -12.10 -16.13
N GLN A 37 -11.86 -12.88 -15.09
CA GLN A 37 -11.65 -14.34 -15.11
C GLN A 37 -12.43 -15.05 -16.23
N GLY A 38 -13.52 -14.44 -16.73
CA GLY A 38 -14.28 -14.96 -17.86
C GLY A 38 -14.76 -16.39 -17.63
N ALA A 39 -14.30 -17.33 -18.46
CA ALA A 39 -14.69 -18.75 -18.36
C ALA A 39 -14.16 -19.48 -17.10
N LYS A 40 -13.16 -18.92 -16.40
CA LYS A 40 -12.65 -19.50 -15.13
C LYS A 40 -13.55 -19.17 -13.94
N PHE A 41 -14.37 -18.13 -14.06
CA PHE A 41 -15.30 -17.71 -13.01
C PHE A 41 -16.50 -18.64 -12.98
N ASN A 42 -16.68 -19.37 -11.88
CA ASN A 42 -17.82 -20.24 -11.69
C ASN A 42 -18.76 -19.62 -10.66
N VAL A 43 -19.90 -19.10 -11.13
CA VAL A 43 -20.91 -18.47 -10.27
C VAL A 43 -21.29 -19.36 -9.09
N ARG A 44 -21.43 -20.69 -9.25
CA ARG A 44 -21.84 -21.57 -8.14
C ARG A 44 -20.77 -21.71 -7.07
N ARG A 45 -19.50 -21.71 -7.46
CA ARG A 45 -18.37 -21.89 -6.52
C ARG A 45 -17.99 -20.56 -5.87
N ASP A 46 -17.94 -19.50 -6.66
CA ASP A 46 -17.25 -18.25 -6.30
C ASP A 46 -18.23 -17.16 -5.79
N LEU A 47 -19.55 -17.34 -5.98
CA LEU A 47 -20.55 -16.32 -5.63
C LEU A 47 -20.60 -16.01 -4.13
N ASN A 48 -20.66 -17.02 -3.26
CA ASN A 48 -20.81 -16.79 -1.82
C ASN A 48 -19.63 -16.01 -1.26
N SER A 49 -18.42 -16.35 -1.69
CA SER A 49 -17.21 -15.60 -1.35
C SER A 49 -17.33 -14.16 -1.85
N LEU A 50 -17.70 -13.91 -3.12
CA LEU A 50 -17.89 -12.54 -3.62
C LEU A 50 -18.96 -11.75 -2.86
N LEU A 51 -20.07 -12.39 -2.50
CA LEU A 51 -21.18 -11.75 -1.82
C LEU A 51 -20.82 -11.36 -0.38
N SER A 52 -19.91 -12.08 0.28
CA SER A 52 -19.42 -11.70 1.61
C SER A 52 -18.93 -10.25 1.66
N LEU A 53 -18.27 -9.79 0.59
CA LEU A 53 -17.76 -8.43 0.45
C LEU A 53 -18.73 -7.49 -0.28
N SER A 54 -19.35 -7.97 -1.36
CA SER A 54 -20.08 -7.14 -2.32
C SER A 54 -21.61 -7.19 -2.20
N GLY A 55 -22.17 -8.07 -1.37
CA GLY A 55 -23.62 -8.31 -1.27
C GLY A 55 -24.44 -7.07 -0.92
N ARG A 56 -23.92 -6.25 0.01
CA ARG A 56 -24.48 -4.93 0.38
C ARG A 56 -24.37 -3.87 -0.71
N HIS A 57 -23.55 -4.11 -1.74
CA HIS A 57 -23.27 -3.15 -2.81
C HIS A 57 -23.90 -3.53 -4.15
N LEU A 58 -24.70 -4.59 -4.21
CA LEU A 58 -25.28 -5.05 -5.47
C LEU A 58 -26.20 -4.00 -6.11
N VAL A 59 -26.14 -3.95 -7.43
CA VAL A 59 -27.03 -3.19 -8.30
C VAL A 59 -27.77 -4.15 -9.20
N TRP A 60 -29.10 -4.08 -9.14
CA TRP A 60 -30.00 -5.05 -9.73
C TRP A 60 -30.61 -4.48 -11.01
N PRO A 61 -30.29 -5.03 -12.19
CA PRO A 61 -31.08 -4.75 -13.39
C PRO A 61 -32.53 -5.20 -13.19
N LEU A 62 -33.50 -4.35 -13.50
CA LEU A 62 -34.92 -4.63 -13.25
C LEU A 62 -35.37 -5.98 -13.83
N THR A 63 -34.90 -6.34 -15.02
CA THR A 63 -35.27 -7.61 -15.68
C THR A 63 -34.75 -8.84 -14.93
N ALA A 64 -33.52 -8.79 -14.43
CA ALA A 64 -32.94 -9.87 -13.62
C ALA A 64 -33.64 -9.94 -12.24
N PHE A 65 -33.94 -8.78 -11.67
CA PHE A 65 -34.65 -8.67 -10.40
C PHE A 65 -36.08 -9.23 -10.46
N GLN A 66 -36.84 -8.92 -11.51
CA GLN A 66 -38.19 -9.44 -11.71
C GLN A 66 -38.20 -10.97 -11.85
N ARG A 67 -37.24 -11.54 -12.57
CA ARG A 67 -37.09 -13.01 -12.67
C ARG A 67 -36.76 -13.65 -11.32
N LEU A 68 -35.92 -13.00 -10.52
CA LEU A 68 -35.63 -13.45 -9.16
C LEU A 68 -36.90 -13.40 -8.28
N ARG A 69 -37.72 -12.34 -8.41
CA ARG A 69 -39.02 -12.26 -7.70
C ARG A 69 -39.97 -13.39 -8.11
N GLU A 70 -40.06 -13.69 -9.40
CA GLU A 70 -40.85 -14.82 -9.90
C GLU A 70 -40.35 -16.17 -9.36
N PHE A 71 -39.03 -16.35 -9.31
CA PHE A 71 -38.40 -17.53 -8.73
C PHE A 71 -38.77 -17.70 -7.25
N LEU A 72 -38.63 -16.63 -6.46
CA LEU A 72 -38.97 -16.62 -5.03
C LEU A 72 -40.47 -16.90 -4.81
N GLY A 73 -41.35 -16.32 -5.62
CA GLY A 73 -42.79 -16.57 -5.53
C GLY A 73 -43.19 -18.03 -5.82
N ARG A 74 -42.33 -18.81 -6.50
CA ARG A 74 -42.55 -20.25 -6.70
C ARG A 74 -41.95 -21.11 -5.59
N HIS A 75 -40.78 -20.74 -5.07
CA HIS A 75 -40.01 -21.57 -4.13
C HIS A 75 -40.25 -21.24 -2.66
N CYS A 76 -40.75 -20.05 -2.33
CA CYS A 76 -40.90 -19.56 -0.96
C CYS A 76 -42.37 -19.50 -0.48
N LYS A 77 -43.32 -20.12 -1.19
CA LYS A 77 -44.77 -20.02 -0.90
C LYS A 77 -45.15 -20.44 0.51
N ASP A 78 -44.49 -21.47 1.03
CA ASP A 78 -44.78 -22.03 2.35
C ASP A 78 -43.88 -21.44 3.46
N ASN A 79 -43.09 -20.40 3.14
CA ASN A 79 -42.18 -19.76 4.10
C ASN A 79 -42.81 -18.46 4.65
N ASP A 80 -43.04 -18.43 5.97
CA ASP A 80 -43.62 -17.30 6.68
C ASP A 80 -42.85 -15.98 6.46
N PHE A 81 -41.53 -16.04 6.29
CA PHE A 81 -40.71 -14.85 6.04
C PHE A 81 -41.09 -14.13 4.74
N TRP A 82 -41.63 -14.86 3.76
CA TRP A 82 -41.98 -14.34 2.44
C TRP A 82 -43.47 -14.00 2.30
N SER A 83 -44.27 -14.16 3.34
CA SER A 83 -45.71 -13.89 3.27
C SER A 83 -46.04 -12.47 2.76
N GLY A 84 -46.85 -12.41 1.70
CA GLY A 84 -47.30 -11.17 1.07
C GLY A 84 -46.29 -10.45 0.17
N HIS A 85 -45.12 -11.04 -0.11
CA HIS A 85 -44.07 -10.39 -0.91
C HIS A 85 -44.45 -10.14 -2.38
N GLU A 86 -45.41 -10.90 -2.92
CA GLU A 86 -45.89 -10.81 -4.30
C GLU A 86 -46.63 -9.50 -4.58
N ALA A 87 -47.33 -8.97 -3.57
CA ALA A 87 -48.12 -7.74 -3.67
C ALA A 87 -47.28 -6.46 -3.55
N LEU A 88 -46.01 -6.57 -3.13
CA LEU A 88 -45.13 -5.42 -2.93
C LEU A 88 -44.65 -4.85 -4.27
N SER A 89 -44.47 -3.53 -4.35
CA SER A 89 -43.69 -2.93 -5.43
C SER A 89 -42.21 -3.34 -5.34
N ASP A 90 -41.46 -3.19 -6.43
CA ASP A 90 -40.03 -3.53 -6.45
C ASP A 90 -39.23 -2.77 -5.39
N ILE A 91 -39.58 -1.50 -5.13
CA ILE A 91 -38.93 -0.66 -4.12
C ILE A 91 -39.27 -1.13 -2.71
N GLU A 92 -40.56 -1.37 -2.41
CA GLU A 92 -41.00 -1.85 -1.09
C GLU A 92 -40.43 -3.23 -0.77
N PHE A 93 -40.38 -4.12 -1.77
CA PHE A 93 -39.74 -5.43 -1.63
C PHE A 93 -38.28 -5.26 -1.19
N MET A 94 -37.55 -4.35 -1.82
CA MET A 94 -36.13 -4.15 -1.54
C MET A 94 -35.89 -3.47 -0.20
N GLN A 95 -36.78 -2.58 0.24
CA GLN A 95 -36.74 -2.04 1.59
C GLN A 95 -36.96 -3.14 2.65
N ARG A 96 -37.88 -4.07 2.40
CA ARG A 96 -38.24 -5.13 3.36
C ARG A 96 -37.25 -6.30 3.38
N HIS A 97 -36.86 -6.79 2.21
CA HIS A 97 -36.06 -8.02 2.06
C HIS A 97 -34.65 -7.78 1.50
N GLY A 98 -34.40 -6.64 0.85
CA GLY A 98 -33.15 -6.38 0.12
C GLY A 98 -31.94 -6.01 0.99
N THR A 99 -32.11 -5.86 2.30
CA THR A 99 -30.99 -5.55 3.21
C THR A 99 -30.06 -6.76 3.32
N TRP A 100 -28.77 -6.57 3.04
CA TRP A 100 -27.77 -7.61 3.22
C TRP A 100 -27.61 -7.98 4.69
N ARG A 101 -27.91 -9.24 5.03
CA ARG A 101 -27.73 -9.82 6.38
C ARG A 101 -26.80 -11.03 6.39
N GLY A 102 -26.09 -11.25 5.28
CA GLY A 102 -25.29 -12.45 5.05
C GLY A 102 -25.94 -13.41 4.06
N PRO A 103 -25.19 -14.42 3.60
CA PRO A 103 -25.67 -15.38 2.59
C PRO A 103 -26.61 -16.45 3.16
N TYR A 104 -26.77 -16.54 4.49
CA TYR A 104 -27.53 -17.61 5.17
C TYR A 104 -28.85 -17.14 5.79
N GLU A 105 -29.28 -15.90 5.53
CA GLU A 105 -30.52 -15.34 6.08
C GLU A 105 -31.71 -15.63 5.15
N GLU A 106 -32.56 -16.61 5.51
CA GLU A 106 -33.71 -17.08 4.73
C GLU A 106 -34.74 -15.99 4.39
N GLY A 107 -34.81 -14.90 5.17
CA GLY A 107 -35.70 -13.77 4.92
C GLY A 107 -35.22 -12.80 3.84
N THR A 108 -34.10 -13.10 3.16
CA THR A 108 -33.48 -12.21 2.18
C THR A 108 -33.29 -12.92 0.83
N PRO A 109 -33.30 -12.18 -0.30
CA PRO A 109 -33.12 -12.80 -1.61
C PRO A 109 -31.73 -13.42 -1.75
N PHE A 110 -30.74 -12.98 -0.96
CA PHE A 110 -29.36 -13.45 -0.98
C PHE A 110 -29.21 -14.94 -0.67
N PHE A 111 -30.05 -15.47 0.23
CA PHE A 111 -30.06 -16.89 0.59
C PHE A 111 -30.37 -17.80 -0.61
N TYR A 112 -31.27 -17.34 -1.49
CA TYR A 112 -31.75 -18.10 -2.63
C TYR A 112 -30.94 -17.86 -3.91
N LEU A 113 -29.91 -17.01 -3.87
CA LEU A 113 -29.15 -16.67 -5.08
C LEU A 113 -28.38 -17.86 -5.64
N ASP A 114 -27.82 -18.75 -4.80
CA ASP A 114 -27.13 -19.94 -5.29
C ASP A 114 -28.11 -20.89 -6.02
N GLU A 115 -29.32 -21.03 -5.51
CA GLU A 115 -30.36 -21.84 -6.15
C GLU A 115 -30.83 -21.21 -7.46
N HIS A 116 -31.13 -19.90 -7.45
CA HIS A 116 -31.49 -19.17 -8.68
C HIS A 116 -30.36 -19.21 -9.72
N ALA A 117 -29.09 -19.17 -9.28
CA ALA A 117 -27.93 -19.30 -10.16
C ALA A 117 -27.86 -20.66 -10.88
N LYS A 118 -28.48 -21.71 -10.33
CA LYS A 118 -28.50 -23.04 -10.97
C LYS A 118 -29.28 -23.00 -12.27
N ASP A 119 -30.40 -22.27 -12.28
CA ASP A 119 -31.32 -22.17 -13.40
C ASP A 119 -31.01 -20.99 -14.33
N GLN A 120 -30.65 -19.84 -13.75
CA GLN A 120 -30.44 -18.57 -14.45
C GLN A 120 -29.09 -17.91 -14.12
N PRO A 121 -27.93 -18.54 -14.44
CA PRO A 121 -26.61 -17.98 -14.12
C PRO A 121 -26.34 -16.63 -14.81
N LYS A 122 -27.00 -16.37 -15.94
CA LYS A 122 -26.87 -15.11 -16.69
C LYS A 122 -27.42 -13.90 -15.93
N ASP A 123 -28.45 -14.11 -15.10
CA ASP A 123 -29.05 -13.03 -14.33
C ASP A 123 -28.07 -12.53 -13.27
N LEU A 124 -27.39 -13.43 -12.55
CA LEU A 124 -26.35 -13.05 -11.60
C LEU A 124 -25.14 -12.38 -12.24
N LEU A 125 -24.67 -12.89 -13.38
CA LEU A 125 -23.61 -12.23 -14.14
C LEU A 125 -24.02 -10.80 -14.56
N SER A 126 -25.30 -10.59 -14.89
CA SER A 126 -25.83 -9.27 -15.21
C SER A 126 -25.83 -8.32 -14.00
N VAL A 127 -26.15 -8.83 -12.80
CA VAL A 127 -26.09 -8.08 -11.53
C VAL A 127 -24.65 -7.71 -11.20
N LEU A 128 -23.71 -8.66 -11.26
CA LEU A 128 -22.28 -8.39 -11.00
C LEU A 128 -21.70 -7.37 -11.99
N SER A 129 -22.04 -7.51 -13.28
CA SER A 129 -21.62 -6.56 -14.32
C SER A 129 -22.21 -5.17 -14.11
N ALA A 130 -23.51 -5.07 -13.82
CA ALA A 130 -24.18 -3.79 -13.55
C ALA A 130 -23.60 -3.11 -12.29
N THR A 131 -23.30 -3.91 -11.27
CA THR A 131 -22.65 -3.44 -10.04
C THR A 131 -21.26 -2.88 -10.34
N GLY A 132 -20.41 -3.62 -11.05
CA GLY A 132 -19.08 -3.14 -11.43
C GLY A 132 -19.11 -1.86 -12.29
N GLU A 133 -20.03 -1.77 -13.25
CA GLU A 133 -20.23 -0.57 -14.06
C GLU A 133 -20.68 0.62 -13.20
N TYR A 134 -21.66 0.42 -12.32
CA TYR A 134 -22.16 1.46 -11.42
C TYR A 134 -21.04 1.98 -10.50
N LEU A 135 -20.30 1.08 -9.83
CA LEU A 135 -19.19 1.45 -8.95
C LEU A 135 -18.09 2.19 -9.69
N THR A 136 -17.77 1.78 -10.93
CA THR A 136 -16.79 2.50 -11.77
C THR A 136 -17.19 3.96 -12.00
N HIS A 137 -18.48 4.27 -12.14
CA HIS A 137 -18.96 5.64 -12.33
C HIS A 137 -19.10 6.40 -11.01
N ALA A 138 -19.54 5.73 -9.95
CA ALA A 138 -19.69 6.32 -8.63
C ALA A 138 -18.33 6.73 -8.04
N LEU A 139 -17.34 5.83 -8.09
CA LEU A 139 -16.00 6.06 -7.54
C LEU A 139 -15.24 7.16 -8.28
N LYS A 140 -15.47 7.38 -9.58
CA LYS A 140 -14.85 8.50 -10.32
C LYS A 140 -15.17 9.89 -9.78
N LYS A 141 -16.30 10.04 -9.08
CA LYS A 141 -16.73 11.31 -8.48
C LYS A 141 -16.27 11.46 -7.03
N GLN A 142 -15.68 10.41 -6.46
CA GLN A 142 -15.24 10.36 -5.09
C GLN A 142 -13.70 10.37 -5.08
N SER A 143 -13.12 11.04 -4.09
CA SER A 143 -11.68 11.00 -3.85
C SER A 143 -11.49 10.66 -2.40
N THR A 144 -10.89 9.51 -2.14
CA THR A 144 -10.62 9.08 -0.76
C THR A 144 -9.36 9.75 -0.22
N LEU A 145 -9.29 9.85 1.11
CA LEU A 145 -8.10 10.29 1.81
C LEU A 145 -6.89 9.41 1.48
N VAL A 146 -7.10 8.09 1.38
CA VAL A 146 -6.08 7.11 1.00
C VAL A 146 -5.51 7.42 -0.40
N GLU A 147 -6.35 7.66 -1.39
CA GLU A 147 -5.89 8.03 -2.74
C GLU A 147 -5.14 9.36 -2.77
N LYS A 148 -5.59 10.35 -1.98
CA LYS A 148 -4.88 11.64 -1.85
C LYS A 148 -3.49 11.45 -1.24
N ASN A 149 -3.38 10.68 -0.17
CA ASN A 149 -2.13 10.40 0.53
C ASN A 149 -1.18 9.56 -0.33
N ILE A 150 -1.69 8.54 -1.04
CA ILE A 150 -0.91 7.79 -2.04
C ILE A 150 -0.45 8.73 -3.15
N GLY A 151 -1.31 9.65 -3.62
CA GLY A 151 -0.95 10.64 -4.63
C GLY A 151 0.18 11.57 -4.17
N ALA A 152 0.12 12.05 -2.92
CA ALA A 152 1.18 12.87 -2.32
C ALA A 152 2.50 12.10 -2.21
N LEU A 153 2.47 10.89 -1.63
CA LEU A 153 3.66 10.02 -1.56
C LEU A 153 4.21 9.69 -2.94
N ALA A 154 3.35 9.39 -3.89
CA ALA A 154 3.76 9.02 -5.23
C ALA A 154 4.35 10.18 -6.02
N ASN A 155 3.94 11.41 -5.76
CA ASN A 155 4.56 12.58 -6.38
C ASN A 155 5.94 12.85 -5.78
N LEU A 156 6.07 12.71 -4.45
CA LEU A 156 7.36 12.83 -3.76
C LEU A 156 8.34 11.76 -4.21
N LEU A 157 7.94 10.50 -4.10
CA LEU A 157 8.74 9.33 -4.44
C LEU A 157 8.78 9.07 -5.95
N GLN A 158 8.19 9.94 -6.78
CA GLN A 158 8.14 9.78 -8.24
C GLN A 158 7.68 8.37 -8.67
N LEU A 159 6.64 7.86 -8.02
CA LEU A 159 6.09 6.54 -8.30
C LEU A 159 5.23 6.57 -9.56
N ASN A 160 5.37 5.52 -10.37
CA ASN A 160 4.60 5.31 -11.58
C ASN A 160 3.15 4.88 -11.26
N ARG A 161 2.32 4.71 -12.30
CA ARG A 161 0.90 4.35 -12.12
C ARG A 161 0.70 2.94 -11.55
N ALA A 162 1.56 1.99 -11.93
CA ALA A 162 1.49 0.62 -11.41
C ALA A 162 1.83 0.58 -9.92
N GLU A 163 2.88 1.27 -9.49
CA GLU A 163 3.28 1.38 -8.09
C GLU A 163 2.18 2.01 -7.22
N ARG A 164 1.54 3.09 -7.71
CA ARG A 164 0.39 3.72 -7.05
C ARG A 164 -0.77 2.74 -6.86
N ALA A 165 -1.08 1.96 -7.90
CA ALA A 165 -2.15 0.98 -7.86
C ALA A 165 -1.83 -0.16 -6.88
N LEU A 166 -0.59 -0.64 -6.85
CA LEU A 166 -0.15 -1.67 -5.90
C LEU A 166 -0.25 -1.22 -4.45
N LEU A 167 0.16 0.02 -4.15
CA LEU A 167 -0.03 0.61 -2.82
C LEU A 167 -1.50 0.70 -2.44
N LEU A 168 -2.36 1.11 -3.38
CA LEU A 168 -3.79 1.20 -3.13
C LEU A 168 -4.41 -0.17 -2.86
N TYR A 169 -4.24 -1.14 -3.76
CA TYR A 169 -4.85 -2.46 -3.63
C TYR A 169 -4.28 -3.23 -2.44
N GLY A 170 -2.99 -3.12 -2.16
CA GLY A 170 -2.41 -3.74 -0.97
C GLY A 170 -2.87 -3.08 0.32
N THR A 171 -3.13 -1.76 0.33
CA THR A 171 -3.74 -1.08 1.48
C THR A 171 -5.19 -1.54 1.67
N LEU A 172 -5.98 -1.65 0.61
CA LEU A 172 -7.34 -2.17 0.66
C LEU A 172 -7.38 -3.62 1.15
N ALA A 173 -6.46 -4.48 0.70
CA ALA A 173 -6.36 -5.88 1.11
C ALA A 173 -5.99 -6.04 2.60
N ARG A 174 -5.30 -5.06 3.18
CA ARG A 174 -5.04 -5.02 4.63
C ARG A 174 -6.16 -4.40 5.43
N TYR A 175 -6.85 -3.41 4.86
CA TYR A 175 -8.01 -2.76 5.47
C TYR A 175 -9.17 -3.75 5.66
N GLN A 176 -9.49 -4.53 4.62
CA GLN A 176 -10.64 -5.43 4.65
C GLN A 176 -10.20 -6.90 4.63
N ARG A 177 -10.45 -7.61 5.73
CA ARG A 177 -10.04 -9.02 5.90
C ARG A 177 -10.63 -9.94 4.82
N ASP A 178 -11.91 -9.74 4.51
CA ASP A 178 -12.62 -10.55 3.51
C ASP A 178 -12.02 -10.38 2.10
N LEU A 179 -11.47 -9.20 1.80
CA LEU A 179 -10.79 -8.96 0.54
C LEU A 179 -9.55 -9.83 0.40
N ARG A 180 -8.74 -9.94 1.46
CA ARG A 180 -7.55 -10.81 1.44
C ARG A 180 -7.95 -12.27 1.26
N SER A 181 -8.97 -12.75 1.99
CA SER A 181 -9.48 -14.12 1.85
C SER A 181 -9.92 -14.40 0.42
N LEU A 182 -10.61 -13.45 -0.22
CA LEU A 182 -11.01 -13.57 -1.61
C LEU A 182 -9.82 -13.69 -2.54
N LEU A 183 -8.82 -12.84 -2.40
CA LEU A 183 -7.63 -12.87 -3.26
C LEU A 183 -6.86 -14.20 -3.21
N VAL A 184 -6.95 -14.95 -2.10
CA VAL A 184 -6.39 -16.32 -1.98
C VAL A 184 -7.13 -17.31 -2.88
N GLU A 185 -8.43 -17.11 -3.11
CA GLU A 185 -9.24 -17.95 -4.02
C GLU A 185 -8.95 -17.67 -5.49
N PHE A 186 -8.42 -16.48 -5.82
CA PHE A 186 -7.96 -16.14 -7.17
C PHE A 186 -6.63 -16.83 -7.49
N LYS A 187 -6.70 -18.14 -7.76
CA LYS A 187 -5.54 -18.95 -8.15
C LYS A 187 -5.01 -18.56 -9.52
N VAL A 188 -3.70 -18.41 -9.60
CA VAL A 188 -2.95 -18.10 -10.82
C VAL A 188 -2.01 -19.25 -11.15
N SER A 189 -1.81 -19.53 -12.43
CA SER A 189 -0.93 -20.62 -12.87
C SER A 189 0.54 -20.19 -12.90
N ASN A 190 0.81 -18.89 -13.00
CA ASN A 190 2.14 -18.30 -13.04
C ASN A 190 2.10 -16.81 -12.68
N ALA A 191 3.27 -16.24 -12.35
CA ALA A 191 3.39 -14.82 -12.02
C ALA A 191 2.95 -13.85 -13.13
N PRO A 192 3.27 -14.08 -14.43
CA PRO A 192 2.77 -13.22 -15.51
C PRO A 192 1.24 -13.10 -15.58
N GLU A 193 0.51 -14.19 -15.33
CA GLU A 193 -0.96 -14.18 -15.25
C GLU A 193 -1.44 -13.28 -14.11
N ALA A 194 -0.78 -13.35 -12.96
CA ALA A 194 -1.07 -12.51 -11.80
C ALA A 194 -0.82 -11.02 -12.09
N TYR A 195 0.32 -10.71 -12.72
CA TYR A 195 0.67 -9.34 -13.12
C TYR A 195 -0.30 -8.79 -14.15
N ALA A 196 -0.73 -9.59 -15.12
CA ALA A 196 -1.73 -9.21 -16.11
C ALA A 196 -3.08 -8.89 -15.45
N ALA A 197 -3.54 -9.73 -14.52
CA ALA A 197 -4.79 -9.50 -13.80
C ALA A 197 -4.77 -8.17 -13.03
N LEU A 198 -3.69 -7.88 -12.30
CA LEU A 198 -3.56 -6.61 -11.57
C LEU A 198 -3.42 -5.40 -12.51
N ALA A 199 -2.66 -5.56 -13.60
CA ALA A 199 -2.45 -4.51 -14.58
C ALA A 199 -3.75 -4.11 -15.29
N ASP A 200 -4.60 -5.08 -15.64
CA ASP A 200 -5.91 -4.84 -16.24
C ASP A 200 -6.84 -4.06 -15.32
N VAL A 201 -6.84 -4.38 -14.02
CA VAL A 201 -7.66 -3.66 -13.03
C VAL A 201 -7.13 -2.26 -12.77
N ALA A 202 -5.80 -2.09 -12.73
CA ALA A 202 -5.14 -0.79 -12.60
C ALA A 202 -5.17 0.06 -13.89
N GLY A 203 -5.47 -0.54 -15.05
CA GLY A 203 -5.37 0.13 -16.35
C GLY A 203 -3.94 0.49 -16.74
N VAL A 204 -2.97 -0.34 -16.37
CA VAL A 204 -1.53 -0.18 -16.65
C VAL A 204 -0.99 -1.37 -17.45
N LYS A 205 0.30 -1.35 -17.82
CA LYS A 205 0.92 -2.49 -18.53
C LYS A 205 1.37 -3.55 -17.53
N ALA A 206 1.18 -4.83 -17.88
CA ALA A 206 1.65 -5.95 -17.05
C ALA A 206 3.16 -5.89 -16.75
N ALA A 207 3.97 -5.40 -17.69
CA ALA A 207 5.40 -5.21 -17.48
C ALA A 207 5.73 -4.17 -16.39
N GLU A 208 4.92 -3.12 -16.23
CA GLU A 208 5.13 -2.12 -15.17
C GLU A 208 4.81 -2.70 -13.79
N VAL A 209 3.80 -3.56 -13.70
CA VAL A 209 3.47 -4.30 -12.46
C VAL A 209 4.56 -5.31 -12.11
N ALA A 210 5.05 -6.05 -13.10
CA ALA A 210 6.13 -7.01 -12.91
C ALA A 210 7.41 -6.33 -12.38
N GLU A 211 7.80 -5.19 -12.95
CA GLU A 211 8.97 -4.45 -12.49
C GLU A 211 8.78 -3.88 -11.08
N ALA A 212 7.57 -3.42 -10.75
CA ALA A 212 7.24 -2.91 -9.42
C ALA A 212 7.21 -4.00 -8.33
N LEU A 213 6.97 -5.26 -8.69
CA LEU A 213 6.93 -6.42 -7.80
C LEU A 213 8.17 -7.31 -7.88
N ARG A 214 9.18 -6.90 -8.65
CA ARG A 214 10.44 -7.64 -8.77
C ARG A 214 11.24 -7.55 -7.47
N ALA A 215 11.96 -8.61 -7.13
CA ALA A 215 12.93 -8.57 -6.05
C ALA A 215 14.01 -7.50 -6.33
N GLY A 216 14.27 -6.64 -5.36
CA GLY A 216 15.12 -5.46 -5.48
C GLY A 216 14.48 -4.29 -6.22
N SER A 217 13.16 -4.32 -6.46
CA SER A 217 12.39 -3.20 -7.03
C SER A 217 12.43 -1.98 -6.11
N ARG A 218 12.03 -0.82 -6.66
CA ARG A 218 11.97 0.42 -5.90
C ARG A 218 11.04 0.33 -4.69
N LEU A 219 9.87 -0.30 -4.84
CA LEU A 219 8.91 -0.46 -3.74
C LEU A 219 9.46 -1.33 -2.59
N GLU A 220 10.23 -2.38 -2.91
CA GLU A 220 10.90 -3.19 -1.90
C GLU A 220 12.06 -2.44 -1.23
N ARG A 221 12.88 -1.72 -2.01
CA ARG A 221 13.99 -0.91 -1.47
C ARG A 221 13.49 0.18 -0.53
N ILE A 222 12.37 0.82 -0.85
CA ILE A 222 11.75 1.83 0.02
C ILE A 222 10.93 1.15 1.14
N GLY A 223 10.85 -0.18 1.22
CA GLY A 223 10.13 -0.88 2.29
C GLY A 223 8.61 -0.62 2.29
N MET A 224 8.04 -0.34 1.10
CA MET A 224 6.61 -0.19 0.92
C MET A 224 5.91 -1.53 0.71
N VAL A 225 6.62 -2.46 0.07
CA VAL A 225 6.20 -3.85 -0.15
C VAL A 225 7.24 -4.76 0.49
N GLU A 226 6.79 -5.80 1.18
CA GLU A 226 7.63 -6.68 1.98
C GLU A 226 7.57 -8.12 1.49
N ASN A 227 8.68 -8.85 1.63
CA ASN A 227 8.75 -10.29 1.44
C ASN A 227 8.20 -10.74 0.08
N LEU A 228 8.64 -10.05 -0.99
CA LEU A 228 8.29 -10.40 -2.37
C LEU A 228 8.68 -11.85 -2.62
N ILE A 229 7.69 -12.65 -2.98
CA ILE A 229 7.86 -14.08 -3.22
C ILE A 229 8.55 -14.23 -4.58
N SER A 230 9.51 -15.16 -4.69
CA SER A 230 10.09 -15.53 -5.99
C SER A 230 8.98 -15.85 -6.99
N GLU A 231 9.14 -15.46 -8.26
CA GLU A 231 8.09 -15.60 -9.26
C GLU A 231 7.50 -17.01 -9.38
N HIS A 232 8.32 -18.04 -9.10
CA HIS A 232 7.95 -19.45 -9.14
C HIS A 232 7.06 -19.92 -7.97
N ASN A 233 6.96 -19.13 -6.90
CA ASN A 233 6.22 -19.47 -5.69
C ASN A 233 4.90 -18.67 -5.56
N ILE A 234 4.55 -17.83 -6.55
CA ILE A 234 3.27 -17.10 -6.57
C ILE A 234 2.17 -18.08 -6.98
N THR A 235 1.17 -18.25 -6.12
CA THR A 235 0.06 -19.19 -6.36
C THR A 235 -1.31 -18.51 -6.43
N ASP A 236 -1.43 -17.30 -5.88
CA ASP A 236 -2.64 -16.49 -5.92
C ASP A 236 -2.35 -14.98 -5.89
N LEU A 237 -3.39 -14.17 -6.00
CA LEU A 237 -3.25 -12.71 -5.99
C LEU A 237 -2.96 -12.14 -4.60
N ALA A 238 -3.26 -12.87 -3.51
CA ALA A 238 -2.97 -12.40 -2.16
C ALA A 238 -1.47 -12.39 -1.88
N ASP A 239 -0.72 -13.30 -2.50
CA ASP A 239 0.75 -13.34 -2.46
C ASP A 239 1.40 -12.02 -2.93
N LEU A 240 0.74 -11.28 -3.81
CA LEU A 240 1.20 -9.99 -4.35
C LEU A 240 0.80 -8.79 -3.48
N MET A 241 -0.16 -8.95 -2.57
CA MET A 241 -0.68 -7.86 -1.72
C MET A 241 0.06 -7.76 -0.39
N LYS A 242 1.39 -7.68 -0.45
CA LYS A 242 2.27 -7.58 0.73
C LYS A 242 2.76 -6.16 0.99
N VAL A 243 1.85 -5.19 1.00
CA VAL A 243 2.17 -3.83 1.47
C VAL A 243 2.61 -3.89 2.94
N SER A 244 3.47 -2.99 3.39
CA SER A 244 3.93 -2.93 4.78
C SER A 244 2.76 -2.73 5.76
N GLU A 245 2.79 -3.39 6.93
CA GLU A 245 1.73 -3.28 7.94
C GLU A 245 1.59 -1.86 8.51
N LYS A 246 2.68 -1.09 8.46
CA LYS A 246 2.76 0.26 9.00
C LYS A 246 2.20 1.32 8.05
N LEU A 247 1.92 0.97 6.79
CA LEU A 247 1.45 1.94 5.79
C LEU A 247 -0.04 2.30 5.89
N PRO A 248 -0.99 1.36 6.09
CA PRO A 248 -2.40 1.71 6.16
C PRO A 248 -2.74 2.80 7.19
N PRO A 249 -2.21 2.77 8.43
CA PRO A 249 -2.48 3.84 9.40
C PRO A 249 -1.99 5.22 8.95
N VAL A 250 -0.86 5.27 8.24
CA VAL A 250 -0.32 6.51 7.65
C VAL A 250 -1.22 6.98 6.52
N LEU A 251 -1.59 6.09 5.59
CA LEU A 251 -2.41 6.45 4.42
C LEU A 251 -3.85 6.81 4.78
N MET A 252 -4.38 6.35 5.91
CA MET A 252 -5.74 6.66 6.36
C MET A 252 -5.84 7.89 7.25
N ARG A 253 -4.71 8.50 7.62
CA ARG A 253 -4.68 9.70 8.46
C ARG A 253 -4.89 10.97 7.64
N GLU A 254 -5.56 11.95 8.23
CA GLU A 254 -5.71 13.28 7.64
C GLU A 254 -4.44 14.12 7.87
N TYR A 255 -3.95 14.73 6.81
CA TYR A 255 -2.80 15.63 6.82
C TYR A 255 -3.21 16.97 6.22
N ARG A 256 -2.73 18.05 6.83
CA ARG A 256 -2.95 19.42 6.33
C ARG A 256 -2.15 19.66 5.06
N ASP A 257 -0.95 19.11 5.00
CA ASP A 257 -0.04 19.24 3.87
C ASP A 257 0.94 18.06 3.75
N THR A 258 1.70 18.06 2.66
CA THR A 258 2.73 17.06 2.39
C THR A 258 3.84 17.04 3.44
N SER A 259 4.14 18.17 4.09
CA SER A 259 5.16 18.25 5.13
C SER A 259 4.74 17.49 6.39
N GLU A 260 3.45 17.52 6.75
CA GLU A 260 2.91 16.77 7.90
C GLU A 260 2.87 15.27 7.64
N LEU A 261 2.58 14.85 6.41
CA LEU A 261 2.73 13.46 5.96
C LEU A 261 4.19 13.01 6.08
N MET A 262 5.12 13.88 5.68
CA MET A 262 6.55 13.61 5.74
C MET A 262 7.10 13.56 7.16
N ALA A 263 6.55 14.37 8.06
CA ALA A 263 6.87 14.34 9.49
C ALA A 263 6.48 13.02 10.19
N VAL A 264 5.86 12.07 9.47
CA VAL A 264 5.67 10.69 9.95
C VAL A 264 6.91 9.82 9.68
N PHE A 265 7.71 10.17 8.69
CA PHE A 265 8.94 9.45 8.32
C PHE A 265 10.20 10.18 8.79
N THR A 266 10.10 11.46 9.11
CA THR A 266 11.21 12.30 9.59
C THR A 266 10.78 13.13 10.78
N ARG A 267 11.73 13.47 11.64
CA ARG A 267 11.52 14.40 12.75
C ARG A 267 12.53 15.55 12.66
N PRO A 268 12.11 16.83 12.74
CA PRO A 268 13.06 17.92 12.94
C PRO A 268 13.85 17.67 14.22
N SER A 269 15.18 17.69 14.11
CA SER A 269 16.06 17.53 15.27
C SER A 269 15.85 18.69 16.25
N VAL A 270 15.90 18.40 17.54
CA VAL A 270 15.90 19.44 18.57
C VAL A 270 17.22 20.19 18.49
N ARG A 271 17.17 21.53 18.45
CA ARG A 271 18.38 22.36 18.46
C ARG A 271 19.21 22.07 19.70
N SER A 272 20.51 21.95 19.51
CA SER A 272 21.44 21.78 20.62
C SER A 272 21.56 23.09 21.40
N GLU A 273 21.66 22.98 22.73
CA GLU A 273 22.04 24.10 23.59
C GLU A 273 23.57 24.30 23.61
N LEU A 274 24.34 23.34 23.09
CA LEU A 274 25.80 23.38 23.02
C LEU A 274 26.28 24.18 21.81
N ALA A 275 27.49 24.71 21.94
CA ALA A 275 28.20 25.45 20.91
C ALA A 275 29.45 24.70 20.44
N LEU A 276 30.02 25.13 19.30
CA LEU A 276 31.29 24.57 18.79
C LEU A 276 32.43 24.66 19.82
N SER A 277 32.39 25.64 20.72
CA SER A 277 33.36 25.78 21.81
C SER A 277 33.36 24.62 22.80
N ASP A 278 32.21 23.96 23.00
CA ASP A 278 32.08 22.82 23.91
C ASP A 278 32.74 21.56 23.35
N PHE A 279 33.06 21.56 22.05
CA PHE A 279 33.74 20.49 21.32
C PHE A 279 35.19 20.84 20.99
N ALA A 280 35.86 21.63 21.85
CA ALA A 280 37.23 22.10 21.62
C ALA A 280 38.27 20.97 21.34
N PHE A 281 38.02 19.76 21.84
CA PHE A 281 38.88 18.59 21.63
C PHE A 281 38.86 18.04 20.19
N VAL A 282 37.86 18.40 19.38
CA VAL A 282 37.72 18.05 17.95
C VAL A 282 37.53 19.30 17.09
N LYS A 283 38.07 20.44 17.54
CA LYS A 283 37.84 21.75 16.90
C LYS A 283 38.23 21.76 15.42
N GLU A 284 39.42 21.24 15.09
CA GLU A 284 39.92 21.22 13.71
C GLU A 284 38.99 20.44 12.79
N ASP A 285 38.55 19.25 13.22
CA ASP A 285 37.61 18.42 12.46
C ASP A 285 36.24 19.09 12.33
N ALA A 286 35.73 19.71 13.40
CA ALA A 286 34.45 20.41 13.39
C ALA A 286 34.47 21.62 12.44
N ASP A 287 35.55 22.41 12.42
CA ASP A 287 35.72 23.56 11.52
C ASP A 287 35.77 23.11 10.05
N VAL A 288 36.44 21.98 9.77
CA VAL A 288 36.45 21.35 8.43
C VAL A 288 35.04 20.89 8.05
N LEU A 289 34.32 20.24 8.95
CA LEU A 289 32.97 19.71 8.68
C LEU A 289 31.97 20.84 8.40
N VAL A 290 32.00 21.91 9.19
CA VAL A 290 31.16 23.11 8.97
C VAL A 290 31.47 23.74 7.61
N SER A 291 32.76 23.86 7.26
CA SER A 291 33.20 24.42 5.99
C SER A 291 32.78 23.55 4.81
N LEU A 292 32.92 22.23 4.93
CA LEU A 292 32.49 21.25 3.93
C LEU A 292 30.99 21.37 3.67
N LEU A 293 30.17 21.36 4.72
CA LEU A 293 28.71 21.44 4.61
C LEU A 293 28.25 22.77 4.02
N LYS A 294 28.83 23.90 4.46
CA LYS A 294 28.52 25.23 3.89
C LYS A 294 28.85 25.29 2.41
N ASN A 295 30.02 24.81 2.00
CA ASN A 295 30.44 24.81 0.61
C ASN A 295 29.61 23.86 -0.25
N ALA A 296 29.28 22.67 0.28
CA ALA A 296 28.44 21.69 -0.39
C ALA A 296 27.05 22.27 -0.71
N VAL A 297 26.43 22.92 0.27
CA VAL A 297 25.11 23.55 0.11
C VAL A 297 25.17 24.75 -0.83
N ALA A 298 26.21 25.59 -0.71
CA ALA A 298 26.41 26.75 -1.59
C ALA A 298 26.62 26.35 -3.06
N ARG A 299 27.34 25.25 -3.31
CA ARG A 299 27.62 24.72 -4.64
C ARG A 299 26.56 23.74 -5.15
N LYS A 300 25.61 23.34 -4.31
CA LYS A 300 24.62 22.28 -4.58
C LYS A 300 25.28 20.97 -5.01
N GLU A 301 26.38 20.61 -4.34
CA GLU A 301 27.07 19.35 -4.54
C GLU A 301 26.14 18.18 -4.16
N GLN A 302 26.15 17.12 -4.95
CA GLN A 302 25.36 15.92 -4.69
C GLN A 302 26.21 14.85 -4.00
N GLY A 303 25.59 14.06 -3.11
CA GLY A 303 26.25 12.90 -2.48
C GLY A 303 27.23 13.24 -1.35
N VAL A 304 27.05 14.37 -0.65
CA VAL A 304 27.89 14.72 0.51
C VAL A 304 27.41 13.97 1.74
N ASN A 305 28.13 12.91 2.11
CA ASN A 305 27.83 12.05 3.25
C ASN A 305 28.97 12.11 4.27
N VAL A 306 28.65 12.24 5.54
CA VAL A 306 29.62 12.28 6.64
C VAL A 306 29.33 11.13 7.60
N LEU A 307 30.36 10.34 7.91
CA LEU A 307 30.28 9.28 8.90
C LEU A 307 31.03 9.73 10.17
N LEU A 308 30.30 9.87 11.27
CA LEU A 308 30.89 10.09 12.59
C LEU A 308 31.03 8.75 13.31
N TYR A 309 32.26 8.37 13.67
CA TYR A 309 32.54 7.11 14.36
C TYR A 309 33.36 7.33 15.63
N GLY A 310 33.21 6.42 16.59
CA GLY A 310 33.90 6.48 17.88
C GLY A 310 33.15 5.72 18.98
N PRO A 311 33.76 5.56 20.17
CA PRO A 311 33.14 4.87 21.30
C PRO A 311 31.72 5.40 21.66
N PRO A 312 30.83 4.58 22.22
CA PRO A 312 29.55 5.07 22.73
C PRO A 312 29.77 6.11 23.84
N GLY A 313 28.91 7.13 23.89
CA GLY A 313 29.00 8.20 24.90
C GLY A 313 29.96 9.36 24.59
N THR A 314 30.62 9.39 23.43
CA THR A 314 31.52 10.50 23.03
C THR A 314 30.80 11.74 22.45
N GLY A 315 29.47 11.77 22.49
CA GLY A 315 28.69 12.92 22.03
C GLY A 315 28.54 13.06 20.51
N LYS A 316 28.70 11.98 19.73
CA LYS A 316 28.60 11.99 18.25
C LYS A 316 27.31 12.62 17.73
N THR A 317 26.17 12.19 18.27
CA THR A 317 24.83 12.71 17.92
C THR A 317 24.73 14.21 18.19
N GLU A 318 25.31 14.66 19.31
CA GLU A 318 25.27 16.06 19.71
C GLU A 318 26.21 16.93 18.87
N LEU A 319 27.40 16.42 18.53
CA LEU A 319 28.33 17.07 17.61
C LEU A 319 27.67 17.28 16.23
N ALA A 320 26.92 16.28 15.72
CA ALA A 320 26.20 16.41 14.46
C ALA A 320 25.18 17.57 14.48
N LYS A 321 24.44 17.73 15.59
CA LYS A 321 23.48 18.83 15.78
C LYS A 321 24.18 20.19 15.81
N VAL A 322 25.26 20.32 16.59
CA VAL A 322 26.01 21.57 16.71
C VAL A 322 26.61 21.98 15.37
N VAL A 323 27.19 21.03 14.62
CA VAL A 323 27.78 21.31 13.32
C VAL A 323 26.72 21.70 12.29
N ALA A 324 25.58 20.99 12.23
CA ALA A 324 24.47 21.36 11.35
C ALA A 324 23.96 22.78 11.64
N GLN A 325 23.80 23.12 12.92
CA GLN A 325 23.40 24.45 13.36
C GLN A 325 24.42 25.53 12.98
N ALA A 326 25.72 25.27 13.17
CA ALA A 326 26.78 26.20 12.79
C ALA A 326 26.93 26.34 11.26
N ALA A 327 26.56 25.31 10.50
CA ALA A 327 26.46 25.33 9.04
C ALA A 327 25.22 26.08 8.53
N GLY A 328 24.24 26.37 9.40
CA GLY A 328 22.97 26.99 9.04
C GLY A 328 22.02 26.03 8.32
N LEU A 329 22.06 24.74 8.68
CA LEU A 329 21.23 23.70 8.11
C LEU A 329 20.10 23.30 9.04
N ASP A 330 18.93 23.03 8.46
CA ASP A 330 17.82 22.40 9.15
C ASP A 330 18.08 20.90 9.24
N LEU A 331 18.34 20.42 10.46
CA LEU A 331 18.65 19.01 10.70
C LEU A 331 17.36 18.20 10.93
N PHE A 332 17.23 17.10 10.19
CA PHE A 332 16.17 16.12 10.34
C PHE A 332 16.78 14.81 10.83
N GLU A 333 16.09 14.12 11.72
CA GLU A 333 16.44 12.81 12.24
C GLU A 333 15.47 11.75 11.69
N VAL A 334 16.00 10.57 11.40
CA VAL A 334 15.18 9.37 11.13
C VAL A 334 14.83 8.72 12.45
N GLU A 335 13.54 8.47 12.70
CA GLU A 335 13.08 7.86 13.95
C GLU A 335 13.73 6.49 14.22
N HIS A 336 14.04 6.23 15.49
CA HIS A 336 14.53 4.93 16.01
C HIS A 336 13.42 4.09 16.62
N ALA A 337 12.32 4.72 17.00
CA ALA A 337 11.17 4.08 17.62
C ALA A 337 9.88 4.61 16.97
N ASP A 338 8.87 3.76 16.89
CA ASP A 338 7.54 4.21 16.52
C ASP A 338 6.93 5.08 17.64
N ARG A 339 5.76 5.66 17.36
CA ARG A 339 5.05 6.53 18.32
C ARG A 339 4.63 5.81 19.60
N ASP A 340 4.56 4.49 19.56
CA ASP A 340 4.21 3.64 20.70
C ASP A 340 5.45 3.26 21.53
N GLY A 341 6.64 3.75 21.13
CA GLY A 341 7.90 3.53 21.82
C GLY A 341 8.57 2.20 21.48
N ASN A 342 8.06 1.44 20.50
CA ASN A 342 8.70 0.21 20.06
C ASN A 342 9.86 0.54 19.10
N SER A 343 11.00 -0.12 19.30
CA SER A 343 12.14 0.02 18.39
C SER A 343 11.76 -0.33 16.95
N LEU A 344 12.12 0.53 16.01
CA LEU A 344 11.90 0.30 14.59
C LEU A 344 12.90 -0.74 14.10
N SER A 345 12.44 -1.71 13.32
CA SER A 345 13.33 -2.67 12.68
C SER A 345 14.33 -1.95 11.76
N GLY A 346 15.51 -2.52 11.54
CA GLY A 346 16.50 -1.92 10.62
C GLY A 346 15.95 -1.65 9.22
N ARG A 347 15.01 -2.48 8.75
CA ARG A 347 14.28 -2.26 7.48
C ARG A 347 13.34 -1.05 7.53
N ASP A 348 12.61 -0.85 8.63
CA ASP A 348 11.72 0.31 8.80
C ASP A 348 12.51 1.62 8.89
N ARG A 349 13.65 1.60 9.59
CA ARG A 349 14.58 2.73 9.68
C ARG A 349 15.17 3.04 8.31
N TYR A 350 15.55 2.01 7.55
CA TYR A 350 16.02 2.16 6.17
C TYR A 350 14.97 2.77 5.24
N ARG A 351 13.71 2.32 5.29
CA ARG A 351 12.60 2.95 4.56
C ARG A 351 12.52 4.44 4.87
N SER A 352 12.54 4.78 6.16
CA SER A 352 12.34 6.15 6.61
C SER A 352 13.49 7.04 6.11
N LEU A 353 14.73 6.52 6.11
CA LEU A 353 15.89 7.15 5.47
C LEU A 353 15.66 7.41 3.97
N GLN A 354 15.21 6.40 3.21
CA GLN A 354 14.98 6.54 1.76
C GLN A 354 13.91 7.59 1.45
N ILE A 355 12.79 7.56 2.19
CA ILE A 355 11.70 8.53 2.03
C ILE A 355 12.17 9.94 2.40
N ALA A 356 12.95 10.07 3.48
CA ALA A 356 13.55 11.31 3.93
C ALA A 356 14.50 11.91 2.89
N GLN A 357 15.41 11.11 2.32
CA GLN A 357 16.35 11.56 1.30
C GLN A 357 15.63 12.13 0.08
N VAL A 358 14.61 11.44 -0.43
CA VAL A 358 13.84 11.92 -1.59
C VAL A 358 13.10 13.22 -1.29
N PHE A 359 12.55 13.36 -0.08
CA PHE A 359 11.88 14.58 0.34
C PHE A 359 12.84 15.77 0.49
N LEU A 360 13.94 15.55 1.21
CA LEU A 360 14.93 16.59 1.48
C LEU A 360 15.72 17.00 0.24
N LYS A 361 15.73 16.19 -0.83
CA LYS A 361 16.28 16.56 -2.15
C LYS A 361 15.64 17.84 -2.71
N GLY A 362 14.40 18.16 -2.34
CA GLY A 362 13.70 19.40 -2.70
C GLY A 362 13.85 20.55 -1.70
N GLY A 363 14.35 20.27 -0.48
CA GLY A 363 14.57 21.26 0.57
C GLY A 363 15.84 22.08 0.30
N GLN A 364 15.79 23.39 0.57
CA GLN A 364 17.01 24.21 0.61
C GLN A 364 17.60 24.10 2.01
N GLN A 365 18.92 23.88 2.10
CA GLN A 365 19.68 23.91 3.37
C GLN A 365 19.27 22.84 4.40
N SER A 366 18.90 21.64 3.97
CA SER A 366 18.54 20.55 4.88
C SER A 366 19.66 19.53 5.07
N ALA A 367 19.77 18.95 6.25
CA ALA A 367 20.65 17.83 6.58
C ALA A 367 19.84 16.67 7.18
N LEU A 368 20.27 15.43 6.94
CA LEU A 368 19.64 14.23 7.49
C LEU A 368 20.62 13.49 8.39
N LEU A 369 20.25 13.33 9.66
CA LEU A 369 20.97 12.54 10.65
C LEU A 369 20.35 11.14 10.73
N PHE A 370 21.21 10.15 10.54
CA PHE A 370 20.89 8.75 10.74
C PHE A 370 21.81 8.20 11.84
N ASP A 371 21.31 8.20 13.07
CA ASP A 371 22.08 7.73 14.23
C ASP A 371 22.02 6.19 14.31
N GLU A 372 22.96 5.52 14.97
CA GLU A 372 23.01 4.05 15.11
C GLU A 372 22.85 3.31 13.76
N VAL A 373 23.69 3.68 12.79
CA VAL A 373 23.63 3.11 11.44
C VAL A 373 23.95 1.61 11.41
N GLU A 374 24.71 1.14 12.40
CA GLU A 374 25.06 -0.26 12.62
C GLU A 374 23.86 -1.20 12.75
N ASP A 375 22.71 -0.72 13.23
CA ASP A 375 21.48 -1.52 13.37
C ASP A 375 20.81 -1.86 12.05
N VAL A 376 21.17 -1.13 10.99
CA VAL A 376 20.58 -1.26 9.66
C VAL A 376 21.49 -1.99 8.69
N PHE A 377 22.80 -1.94 8.93
CA PHE A 377 23.74 -2.71 8.13
C PHE A 377 23.62 -4.21 8.44
N PRO A 378 23.66 -5.10 7.41
CA PRO A 378 23.88 -6.51 7.66
C PRO A 378 25.17 -6.64 8.48
N PRO A 379 25.23 -7.55 9.47
CA PRO A 379 26.45 -7.74 10.23
C PRO A 379 27.60 -7.94 9.25
N ILE A 380 28.57 -7.04 9.33
CA ILE A 380 29.84 -7.20 8.61
C ILE A 380 30.31 -8.60 8.99
N SER A 381 30.55 -9.47 8.00
CA SER A 381 31.02 -10.83 8.30
C SER A 381 32.17 -10.72 9.29
N SER A 382 32.23 -11.61 10.28
CA SER A 382 33.28 -11.59 11.31
C SER A 382 34.69 -11.49 10.69
N GLU A 383 34.83 -12.00 9.47
CA GLU A 383 36.00 -11.89 8.60
C GLU A 383 36.28 -10.45 8.14
N ALA A 384 35.28 -9.70 7.66
CA ALA A 384 35.47 -8.31 7.27
C ALA A 384 35.70 -7.37 8.48
N ALA A 385 35.11 -7.67 9.64
CA ALA A 385 35.41 -6.98 10.90
C ALA A 385 36.84 -7.27 11.39
N HIS A 386 37.31 -8.53 11.29
CA HIS A 386 38.71 -8.89 11.56
C HIS A 386 39.70 -8.32 10.54
N LEU A 387 39.29 -8.16 9.28
CA LEU A 387 40.13 -7.55 8.23
C LEU A 387 40.23 -6.03 8.39
N MET A 388 39.16 -5.33 8.80
CA MET A 388 39.22 -3.91 9.15
C MET A 388 40.04 -3.66 10.41
N ALA A 389 40.06 -4.59 11.36
CA ALA A 389 40.95 -4.56 12.52
C ALA A 389 42.42 -4.91 12.17
N ARG A 390 42.68 -5.50 11.00
CA ARG A 390 44.02 -5.91 10.54
C ARG A 390 44.59 -5.06 9.39
N SER A 391 43.82 -4.15 8.80
CA SER A 391 44.24 -3.36 7.64
C SER A 391 45.31 -2.30 7.92
N ASP A 392 45.80 -2.17 9.16
CA ASP A 392 47.02 -1.44 9.46
C ASP A 392 48.29 -2.16 8.97
N GLN A 393 48.23 -3.43 8.55
CA GLN A 393 49.40 -4.16 8.05
C GLN A 393 49.09 -5.09 6.85
N LEU A 394 49.53 -4.62 5.68
CA LEU A 394 49.82 -5.36 4.43
C LEU A 394 48.68 -5.75 3.46
N SER A 395 49.03 -5.60 2.18
CA SER A 395 48.23 -5.73 0.96
C SER A 395 48.25 -7.14 0.35
N ALA A 396 47.08 -7.75 0.13
CA ALA A 396 46.88 -8.89 -0.78
C ALA A 396 45.39 -9.01 -1.21
N PRO A 397 45.06 -9.65 -2.37
CA PRO A 397 43.85 -9.39 -3.14
C PRO A 397 42.62 -10.22 -2.70
N VAL A 398 41.44 -9.67 -2.97
CA VAL A 398 40.14 -10.13 -2.48
C VAL A 398 39.32 -10.80 -3.59
N ASN A 399 38.87 -12.04 -3.37
CA ASN A 399 37.74 -12.66 -4.07
C ASN A 399 36.73 -13.14 -3.03
N GLY A 400 35.67 -12.35 -2.77
CA GLY A 400 34.61 -12.66 -1.81
C GLY A 400 33.57 -11.53 -1.71
N SER A 401 32.34 -11.84 -2.10
CA SER A 401 31.14 -11.01 -2.34
C SER A 401 31.09 -9.57 -1.78
N VAL A 402 31.01 -8.62 -2.72
CA VAL A 402 31.00 -7.15 -2.56
C VAL A 402 29.58 -6.55 -2.61
N ASN A 403 28.53 -7.34 -2.40
CA ASN A 403 27.16 -6.87 -2.65
C ASN A 403 26.63 -5.84 -1.64
N GLY A 404 27.06 -5.88 -0.36
CA GLY A 404 26.60 -4.90 0.63
C GLY A 404 27.22 -3.51 0.44
N LYS A 405 28.54 -3.44 0.19
CA LYS A 405 29.28 -2.17 0.07
C LYS A 405 29.01 -1.46 -1.27
N ALA A 406 28.94 -2.21 -2.38
CA ALA A 406 28.61 -1.62 -3.69
C ALA A 406 27.18 -1.08 -3.73
N TRP A 407 26.22 -1.78 -3.10
CA TRP A 407 24.83 -1.35 -3.01
C TRP A 407 24.64 -0.10 -2.14
N VAL A 408 25.34 -0.01 -1.00
CA VAL A 408 25.29 1.16 -0.12
C VAL A 408 25.90 2.39 -0.79
N ASN A 409 27.06 2.25 -1.43
CA ASN A 409 27.70 3.39 -2.13
C ASN A 409 26.82 3.90 -3.26
N GLN A 410 26.21 3.00 -4.05
CA GLN A 410 25.31 3.40 -5.14
C GLN A 410 24.05 4.14 -4.69
N ILE A 411 23.70 4.05 -3.40
CA ILE A 411 22.53 4.69 -2.79
C ILE A 411 22.89 5.99 -2.08
N LEU A 412 24.07 6.05 -1.46
CA LEU A 412 24.61 7.30 -0.92
C LEU A 412 24.99 8.30 -2.02
N GLU A 413 25.28 7.80 -3.23
CA GLU A 413 25.68 8.59 -4.41
C GLU A 413 24.51 8.96 -5.35
N SER A 414 23.29 8.43 -5.16
CA SER A 414 22.10 8.67 -6.02
C SER A 414 21.10 9.68 -5.42
#